data_AF-A0A2N3FXK2-F1
#
_entry.id   AF-A0A2N3FXK2-F1
#
_cell.length_a   1.000
_cell.length_b   1.000
_cell.length_c   1.000
_cell.angle_alpha   90.00
_cell.angle_beta   90.00
_cell.angle_gamma   90.00
#
_symmetry.space_group_name_H-M   'P 1'
#
loop_
_entity.id
_entity.type
_entity.pdbx_description
1 polymer ?
#
loop_
_entity_poly.entity_id
_entity_poly.type
_entity_poly.pdbx_seq_one_letter_code
_entity_poly.pdbx_strand_id
1 'polypeptide(L)'
;MRNHDGDQMSDHPSAFDDFWEASSLDQFNIADFSRTMNAYDSDVKDLQLEFPGVAEPLPGSPAARASRRSPRAALRAVVGRHRQSPLTRISARRESTRAFSGRSLTRSDISEVLGSLYAHGGLEHRGYPSAGASYVTEAFCVGFDAQGLAGRIAYYDAETHGLVTVSEDAPSWTEARDLLNVGIEGTPGMLVVLVAFPERAVAKYGDRGGRFALLEVGAAMQQLSLAVAERRALKGVIVGGMMDRAWLRLLGLAGTDARVVVGYLVGR
;
A
#
# COMPACT_ATOMS: atom_id res chain seq x y z
N MET A 1 26.30 -26.48 25.54
CA MET A 1 24.99 -26.46 26.23
C MET A 1 24.65 -24.99 26.47
N ARG A 2 24.00 -24.33 25.49
CA ARG A 2 23.54 -22.94 25.64
C ARG A 2 22.07 -23.01 26.01
N ASN A 3 21.71 -22.35 27.10
CA ASN A 3 20.36 -22.33 27.63
C ASN A 3 19.40 -21.78 26.57
N HIS A 4 18.39 -22.58 26.25
CA HIS A 4 17.10 -22.09 25.79
C HIS A 4 16.42 -21.46 27.00
N ASP A 5 16.68 -20.17 27.22
CA ASP A 5 15.70 -19.37 27.93
C ASP A 5 14.63 -19.05 26.90
N GLY A 6 13.51 -19.77 27.01
CA GLY A 6 12.30 -19.49 26.27
C GLY A 6 11.90 -18.05 26.57
N ASP A 7 12.06 -17.20 25.57
CA ASP A 7 11.56 -15.84 25.60
C ASP A 7 10.05 -15.94 25.75
N GLN A 8 9.57 -15.66 26.96
CA GLN A 8 8.16 -15.50 27.23
C GLN A 8 7.72 -14.31 26.39
N MET A 9 7.15 -14.60 25.23
CA MET A 9 6.41 -13.64 24.44
C MET A 9 5.37 -13.06 25.38
N SER A 10 5.65 -11.86 25.87
CA SER A 10 4.86 -11.21 26.91
C SER A 10 3.43 -11.14 26.41
N ASP A 11 2.51 -11.68 27.20
CA ASP A 11 1.05 -11.73 26.97
C ASP A 11 0.42 -10.32 27.09
N HIS A 12 1.15 -9.30 26.67
CA HIS A 12 0.68 -7.93 26.61
C HIS A 12 -0.19 -7.79 25.37
N PRO A 13 -1.43 -7.28 25.50
CA PRO A 13 -2.26 -6.96 24.34
C PRO A 13 -1.49 -5.98 23.46
N SER A 14 -1.29 -6.35 22.19
CA SER A 14 -0.60 -5.50 21.23
C SER A 14 -1.50 -4.32 20.86
N ALA A 15 -1.03 -3.09 21.09
CA ALA A 15 -1.77 -1.91 20.67
C ALA A 15 -1.91 -1.83 19.13
N PHE A 16 -1.02 -2.52 18.41
CA PHE A 16 -1.13 -2.65 16.96
C PHE A 16 -2.25 -3.61 16.56
N ASP A 17 -2.44 -4.73 17.26
CA ASP A 17 -3.57 -5.63 17.00
C ASP A 17 -4.91 -4.97 17.34
N ASP A 18 -4.98 -4.24 18.47
CA ASP A 18 -6.18 -3.46 18.83
C ASP A 18 -6.51 -2.41 17.75
N PHE A 19 -5.50 -1.69 17.27
CA PHE A 19 -5.65 -0.76 16.14
C PHE A 19 -6.13 -1.48 14.88
N TRP A 20 -5.56 -2.65 14.59
CA TRP A 20 -5.89 -3.42 13.40
C TRP A 20 -7.36 -3.85 13.41
N GLU A 21 -7.81 -4.50 14.48
CA GLU A 21 -9.20 -4.94 14.63
C GLU A 21 -10.17 -3.74 14.63
N ALA A 22 -9.81 -2.62 15.26
CA ALA A 22 -10.64 -1.42 15.27
C ALA A 22 -10.78 -0.73 13.89
N SER A 23 -9.85 -1.00 12.96
CA SER A 23 -9.86 -0.44 11.60
C SER A 23 -10.32 -1.42 10.52
N SER A 24 -10.50 -2.69 10.87
CA SER A 24 -10.89 -3.75 9.93
C SER A 24 -12.32 -3.56 9.41
N LEU A 25 -12.55 -3.91 8.15
CA LEU A 25 -13.88 -3.85 7.54
C LEU A 25 -14.46 -5.24 7.31
N ASP A 26 -15.77 -5.33 7.47
CA ASP A 26 -16.56 -6.53 7.23
C ASP A 26 -17.95 -6.20 6.68
N GLN A 27 -18.76 -7.24 6.48
CA GLN A 27 -20.10 -7.12 5.91
C GLN A 27 -21.07 -6.29 6.78
N PHE A 28 -20.75 -6.10 8.06
CA PHE A 28 -21.60 -5.40 9.02
C PHE A 28 -21.23 -3.91 9.12
N ASN A 29 -19.97 -3.53 8.96
CA ASN A 29 -19.51 -2.15 9.12
C ASN A 29 -19.17 -1.41 7.80
N ILE A 30 -19.01 -2.11 6.67
CA ILE A 30 -18.58 -1.48 5.41
C ILE A 30 -19.58 -0.45 4.86
N ALA A 31 -20.87 -0.66 5.11
CA ALA A 31 -21.91 0.29 4.72
C ALA A 31 -21.80 1.61 5.51
N ASP A 32 -21.50 1.52 6.81
CA ASP A 32 -21.32 2.67 7.70
C ASP A 32 -20.04 3.44 7.34
N PHE A 33 -18.96 2.70 7.07
CA PHE A 33 -17.72 3.26 6.52
C PHE A 33 -17.98 4.05 5.22
N SER A 34 -18.75 3.47 4.29
CA SER A 34 -19.13 4.13 3.03
C SER A 34 -19.95 5.40 3.26
N ARG A 35 -20.91 5.39 4.19
CA ARG A 35 -21.69 6.58 4.55
C ARG A 35 -20.82 7.69 5.12
N THR A 36 -19.92 7.38 6.04
CA THR A 36 -18.97 8.35 6.60
C THR A 36 -18.10 8.98 5.51
N MET A 37 -17.58 8.16 4.60
CA MET A 37 -16.78 8.64 3.47
C MET A 37 -17.57 9.58 2.53
N ASN A 38 -18.80 9.22 2.19
CA ASN A 38 -19.64 10.01 1.28
C ASN A 38 -20.18 11.29 1.91
N ALA A 39 -20.27 11.35 3.24
CA ALA A 39 -20.68 12.55 3.98
C ALA A 39 -19.55 13.58 4.12
N TYR A 40 -18.31 13.21 3.81
CA TYR A 40 -17.15 14.10 3.92
C TYR A 40 -17.11 15.11 2.77
N ASP A 41 -17.19 16.40 3.10
CA ASP A 41 -17.03 17.49 2.13
C ASP A 41 -15.55 17.63 1.73
N SER A 42 -15.25 17.33 0.46
CA SER A 42 -13.89 17.37 -0.05
C SER A 42 -13.41 18.76 -0.46
N ASP A 43 -14.29 19.74 -0.57
CA ASP A 43 -13.99 21.05 -1.14
C ASP A 43 -13.33 21.98 -0.10
N VAL A 44 -13.43 21.64 1.18
CA VAL A 44 -12.86 22.41 2.32
C VAL A 44 -11.58 21.76 2.88
N LYS A 45 -10.80 21.08 2.03
CA LYS A 45 -9.53 20.45 2.44
C LYS A 45 -8.41 21.47 2.54
N ASP A 46 -7.95 21.73 3.76
CA ASP A 46 -6.65 22.37 3.93
C ASP A 46 -5.53 21.39 3.55
N LEU A 47 -4.91 21.62 2.40
CA LEU A 47 -3.82 20.81 1.86
C LEU A 47 -2.45 21.36 2.22
N GLN A 48 -2.39 22.48 2.94
CA GLN A 48 -1.14 23.14 3.28
C GLN A 48 -1.09 23.48 4.75
N LEU A 49 -0.14 22.88 5.47
CA LEU A 49 0.13 23.28 6.84
C LEU A 49 0.40 24.80 6.93
N GLU A 50 -0.51 25.52 7.57
CA GLU A 50 -0.26 26.85 8.10
C GLU A 50 0.59 26.73 9.34
N PHE A 51 1.90 26.98 9.22
CA PHE A 51 2.86 26.79 10.31
C PHE A 51 2.59 27.83 11.42
N PRO A 52 2.02 27.44 12.58
CA PRO A 52 1.42 28.40 13.49
C PRO A 52 2.37 28.92 14.59
N GLY A 53 3.63 28.49 14.63
CA GLY A 53 4.55 28.85 15.71
C GLY A 53 6.03 28.67 15.38
N VAL A 54 6.90 29.03 16.32
CA VAL A 54 8.34 28.72 16.28
C VAL A 54 8.53 27.35 16.93
N ALA A 55 9.32 26.45 16.32
CA ALA A 55 9.59 25.14 16.90
C ALA A 55 10.20 25.28 18.30
N GLU A 56 9.74 24.46 19.25
CA GLU A 56 10.34 24.42 20.58
C GLU A 56 11.81 23.97 20.47
N PRO A 57 12.75 24.69 21.07
CA PRO A 57 14.14 24.29 21.06
C PRO A 57 14.33 22.99 21.84
N LEU A 58 15.24 22.14 21.36
CA LEU A 58 15.63 20.95 22.11
C LEU A 58 16.14 21.35 23.50
N PRO A 59 15.89 20.55 24.54
CA PRO A 59 16.42 20.79 25.87
C PRO A 59 17.94 21.04 25.81
N GLY A 60 18.40 22.19 26.33
CA GLY A 60 19.81 22.59 26.32
C GLY A 60 20.30 23.33 25.08
N SER A 61 19.46 23.59 24.07
CA SER A 61 19.83 24.39 22.90
C SER A 61 19.58 25.90 23.14
N PRO A 62 20.51 26.79 22.72
CA PRO A 62 20.30 28.23 22.86
C PRO A 62 19.09 28.68 22.02
N ALA A 63 18.21 29.49 22.62
CA ALA A 63 16.99 29.96 21.96
C ALA A 63 17.33 30.73 20.67
N ALA A 64 16.72 30.31 19.56
CA ALA A 64 16.92 30.97 18.27
C ALA A 64 16.34 32.39 18.30
N ARG A 65 17.13 33.41 17.91
CA ARG A 65 16.62 34.78 17.71
C ARG A 65 15.60 34.77 16.58
N ALA A 66 14.38 35.24 16.87
CA ALA A 66 13.34 35.39 15.86
C ALA A 66 13.79 36.35 14.74
N SER A 67 13.86 35.83 13.51
CA SER A 67 14.13 36.63 12.31
C SER A 67 12.91 37.47 11.93
N ARG A 68 13.12 38.74 11.57
CA ARG A 68 12.07 39.67 11.07
C ARG A 68 11.64 39.41 9.63
N ARG A 69 12.25 38.48 8.89
CA ARG A 69 11.85 38.13 7.52
C ARG A 69 10.82 37.00 7.54
N SER A 70 9.86 37.03 6.60
CA SER A 70 8.96 35.89 6.44
C SER A 70 9.79 34.62 6.17
N PRO A 71 9.61 33.55 6.96
CA PRO A 71 10.41 32.33 6.81
C PRO A 71 10.36 31.74 5.40
N ARG A 72 9.21 31.90 4.73
CA ARG A 72 8.96 31.39 3.36
C ARG A 72 9.79 32.07 2.28
N ALA A 73 10.07 33.38 2.37
CA ALA A 73 10.79 34.09 1.30
C ALA A 73 12.31 33.79 1.30
N ALA A 74 12.92 33.61 2.47
CA ALA A 74 14.36 33.38 2.60
C ALA A 74 14.78 31.98 2.12
N LEU A 75 13.96 30.95 2.39
CA LEU A 75 14.29 29.55 2.06
C LEU A 75 13.90 29.14 0.64
N ARG A 76 13.06 29.91 -0.05
CA ARG A 76 12.70 29.63 -1.46
C ARG A 76 13.93 29.60 -2.38
N ALA A 77 14.94 30.41 -2.08
CA ALA A 77 16.20 30.42 -2.82
C ALA A 77 17.03 29.13 -2.65
N VAL A 78 16.83 28.38 -1.57
CA VAL A 78 17.58 27.14 -1.28
C VAL A 78 17.16 25.99 -2.20
N VAL A 79 15.86 25.84 -2.45
CA VAL A 79 15.31 24.75 -3.28
C VAL A 79 15.39 25.07 -4.78
N GLY A 80 15.45 26.35 -5.14
CA GLY A 80 15.51 26.79 -6.54
C GLY A 80 14.23 26.44 -7.33
N ARG A 81 14.34 26.41 -8.67
CA ARG A 81 13.23 25.97 -9.54
C ARG A 81 13.21 24.46 -9.64
N HIS A 82 12.01 23.87 -9.56
CA HIS A 82 11.80 22.44 -9.79
C HIS A 82 12.28 22.04 -11.19
N ARG A 83 13.22 21.11 -11.26
CA ARG A 83 13.74 20.55 -12.52
C ARG A 83 13.06 19.23 -12.84
N GLN A 84 12.73 19.02 -14.11
CA GLN A 84 12.14 17.76 -14.56
C GLN A 84 13.23 16.67 -14.71
N SER A 85 13.01 15.52 -14.10
CA SER A 85 13.77 14.28 -14.26
C SER A 85 12.85 13.15 -14.78
N PRO A 86 13.37 11.97 -15.17
CA PRO A 86 12.52 10.81 -15.46
C PRO A 86 11.53 10.50 -14.34
N LEU A 87 12.01 10.42 -13.09
CA LEU A 87 11.16 10.16 -11.93
C LEU A 87 10.09 11.24 -11.75
N THR A 88 10.45 12.53 -11.76
CA THR A 88 9.44 13.59 -11.54
C THR A 88 8.41 13.64 -12.65
N ARG A 89 8.78 13.25 -13.89
CA ARG A 89 7.83 13.16 -15.01
C ARG A 89 6.82 12.03 -14.81
N ILE A 90 7.24 10.87 -14.30
CA ILE A 90 6.33 9.77 -13.97
C ILE A 90 5.45 10.17 -12.78
N SER A 91 6.04 10.70 -11.72
CA SER A 91 5.30 11.17 -10.54
C SER A 91 4.25 12.23 -10.88
N ALA A 92 4.56 13.15 -11.80
CA ALA A 92 3.62 14.17 -12.26
C ALA A 92 2.46 13.61 -13.12
N ARG A 93 2.64 12.42 -13.74
CA ARG A 93 1.61 11.73 -14.53
C ARG A 93 0.79 10.75 -13.70
N ARG A 94 1.28 10.38 -12.52
CA ARG A 94 0.58 9.45 -11.64
C ARG A 94 -0.76 10.05 -11.24
N GLU A 95 -1.81 9.31 -11.52
CA GLU A 95 -3.20 9.68 -11.26
C GLU A 95 -3.97 8.43 -10.81
N SER A 96 -4.96 8.63 -9.95
CA SER A 96 -5.86 7.56 -9.54
C SER A 96 -7.06 7.54 -10.49
N THR A 97 -7.09 6.62 -11.43
CA THR A 97 -8.15 6.50 -12.43
C THR A 97 -9.13 5.39 -12.06
N ARG A 98 -10.44 5.71 -12.09
CA ARG A 98 -11.53 4.80 -11.70
C ARG A 98 -12.38 4.31 -12.87
N ALA A 99 -12.05 4.71 -14.10
CA ALA A 99 -12.69 4.25 -15.32
C ALA A 99 -11.75 3.34 -16.10
N PHE A 100 -12.20 2.12 -16.38
CA PHE A 100 -11.45 1.11 -17.13
C PHE A 100 -12.20 0.74 -18.40
N SER A 101 -11.47 0.64 -19.51
CA SER A 101 -12.00 0.30 -20.83
C SER A 101 -12.47 -1.16 -20.97
N GLY A 102 -12.18 -2.03 -19.99
CA GLY A 102 -12.48 -3.47 -20.07
C GLY A 102 -11.61 -4.22 -21.08
N ARG A 103 -10.53 -3.61 -21.59
CA ARG A 103 -9.56 -4.31 -22.43
C ARG A 103 -8.60 -5.13 -21.56
N SER A 104 -8.43 -6.40 -21.95
CA SER A 104 -7.52 -7.34 -21.31
C SER A 104 -6.10 -6.80 -21.11
N LEU A 105 -5.54 -7.06 -19.93
CA LEU A 105 -4.12 -6.82 -19.66
C LEU A 105 -3.25 -7.86 -20.38
N THR A 106 -2.20 -7.39 -21.05
CA THR A 106 -1.22 -8.28 -21.68
C THR A 106 -0.24 -8.82 -20.64
N ARG A 107 0.46 -9.91 -20.96
CA ARG A 107 1.57 -10.41 -20.12
C ARG A 107 2.63 -9.34 -19.85
N SER A 108 2.91 -8.47 -20.82
CA SER A 108 3.86 -7.37 -20.64
C SER A 108 3.35 -6.30 -19.69
N ASP A 109 2.04 -6.02 -19.67
CA ASP A 109 1.45 -5.09 -18.71
C ASP A 109 1.59 -5.63 -17.28
N ILE A 110 1.27 -6.92 -17.09
CA ILE A 110 1.37 -7.60 -15.79
C ILE A 110 2.82 -7.63 -15.30
N SER A 111 3.76 -8.05 -16.16
CA SER A 111 5.19 -8.12 -15.82
C SER A 111 5.76 -6.74 -15.46
N GLU A 112 5.37 -5.67 -16.16
CA GLU A 112 5.82 -4.31 -15.83
C GLU A 112 5.35 -3.89 -14.44
N VAL A 113 4.06 -4.08 -14.15
CA VAL A 113 3.45 -3.65 -12.88
C VAL A 113 4.08 -4.41 -11.71
N LEU A 114 4.14 -5.74 -11.80
CA LEU A 114 4.71 -6.57 -10.73
C LEU A 114 6.23 -6.44 -10.63
N GLY A 115 6.91 -6.12 -11.74
CA GLY A 115 8.36 -5.88 -11.77
C GLY A 115 8.78 -4.74 -10.84
N SER A 116 7.90 -3.77 -10.57
CA SER A 116 8.16 -2.71 -9.58
C SER A 116 8.32 -3.19 -8.13
N LEU A 117 7.89 -4.43 -7.85
CA LEU A 117 8.02 -5.10 -6.55
C LEU A 117 9.15 -6.14 -6.51
N TYR A 118 9.91 -6.31 -7.59
CA TYR A 118 10.96 -7.31 -7.71
C TYR A 118 12.10 -7.11 -6.69
N ALA A 119 12.71 -8.24 -6.28
CA ALA A 119 13.86 -8.30 -5.39
C ALA A 119 15.16 -8.28 -6.21
N HIS A 120 15.82 -7.13 -6.24
CA HIS A 120 17.07 -6.90 -6.94
C HIS A 120 18.28 -7.41 -6.15
N GLY A 121 18.76 -8.61 -6.49
CA GLY A 121 19.99 -9.16 -5.88
C GLY A 121 19.76 -9.82 -4.52
N GLY A 122 18.53 -10.29 -4.27
CA GLY A 122 18.15 -11.05 -3.08
C GLY A 122 16.90 -10.50 -2.40
N LEU A 123 16.21 -11.33 -1.61
CA LEU A 123 14.95 -11.00 -0.92
C LEU A 123 15.03 -9.76 -0.02
N GLU A 124 16.24 -9.41 0.44
CA GLU A 124 16.51 -8.24 1.29
C GLU A 124 16.69 -6.92 0.50
N HIS A 125 16.48 -6.93 -0.82
CA HIS A 125 16.71 -5.76 -1.67
C HIS A 125 15.56 -5.57 -2.67
N ARG A 126 14.46 -4.91 -2.26
CA ARG A 126 13.36 -4.56 -3.18
C ARG A 126 13.45 -3.11 -3.66
N GLY A 127 12.64 -2.77 -4.66
CA GLY A 127 12.50 -1.40 -5.16
C GLY A 127 11.97 -0.38 -4.14
N TYR A 128 11.59 -0.82 -2.93
CA TYR A 128 11.09 0.02 -1.85
C TYR A 128 11.77 -0.34 -0.51
N PRO A 129 11.88 0.62 0.42
CA PRO A 129 12.54 0.38 1.70
C PRO A 129 11.69 -0.48 2.64
N SER A 130 12.37 -1.24 3.50
CA SER A 130 11.78 -2.00 4.60
C SER A 130 12.61 -1.83 5.87
N ALA A 131 11.96 -1.74 7.03
CA ALA A 131 12.64 -1.60 8.32
C ALA A 131 13.47 -2.85 8.62
N GLY A 132 14.78 -2.69 8.76
CA GLY A 132 15.68 -3.79 9.07
C GLY A 132 15.72 -4.89 8.00
N ALA A 133 15.33 -4.57 6.74
CA ALA A 133 15.19 -5.53 5.66
C ALA A 133 14.18 -6.68 5.95
N SER A 134 13.15 -6.41 6.77
CA SER A 134 12.15 -7.42 7.15
C SER A 134 11.20 -7.85 6.01
N TYR A 135 11.02 -7.00 4.98
CA TYR A 135 10.10 -7.17 3.83
C TYR A 135 8.83 -7.94 4.19
N VAL A 136 7.99 -7.27 4.99
CA VAL A 136 6.75 -7.85 5.51
C VAL A 136 5.62 -7.88 4.49
N THR A 137 5.74 -7.12 3.40
CA THR A 137 4.72 -6.96 2.38
C THR A 137 4.83 -8.05 1.31
N GLU A 138 3.74 -8.78 1.12
CA GLU A 138 3.55 -9.76 0.07
C GLU A 138 2.45 -9.30 -0.89
N ALA A 139 2.54 -9.68 -2.16
CA ALA A 139 1.58 -9.28 -3.19
C ALA A 139 0.84 -10.50 -3.76
N PHE A 140 -0.49 -10.43 -3.73
CA PHE A 140 -1.37 -11.42 -4.35
C PHE A 140 -2.11 -10.76 -5.50
N CYS A 141 -2.31 -11.48 -6.60
CA CYS A 141 -2.95 -11.00 -7.80
C CYS A 141 -4.23 -11.80 -8.05
N VAL A 142 -5.34 -11.09 -8.24
CA VAL A 142 -6.64 -11.65 -8.61
C VAL A 142 -6.92 -11.20 -10.04
N GLY A 143 -6.94 -12.14 -10.99
CA GLY A 143 -7.12 -11.83 -12.41
C GLY A 143 -8.58 -11.87 -12.84
N PHE A 144 -9.07 -10.74 -13.38
CA PHE A 144 -10.42 -10.64 -13.94
C PHE A 144 -10.39 -10.78 -15.47
N ASP A 145 -9.64 -9.90 -16.13
CA ASP A 145 -9.36 -9.94 -17.58
C ASP A 145 -7.88 -9.61 -17.82
N ALA A 146 -7.04 -10.63 -17.63
CA ALA A 146 -5.60 -10.52 -17.69
C ALA A 146 -4.99 -11.80 -18.30
N GLN A 147 -4.17 -11.66 -19.35
CA GLN A 147 -3.60 -12.79 -20.08
C GLN A 147 -2.75 -13.70 -19.18
N GLY A 148 -3.20 -14.94 -18.99
CA GLY A 148 -2.54 -15.94 -18.15
C GLY A 148 -2.91 -15.90 -16.67
N LEU A 149 -3.66 -14.88 -16.23
CA LEU A 149 -4.13 -14.76 -14.83
C LEU A 149 -5.66 -14.73 -14.72
N ALA A 150 -6.40 -14.53 -15.82
CA ALA A 150 -7.86 -14.48 -15.80
C ALA A 150 -8.47 -15.72 -15.12
N GLY A 151 -9.36 -15.47 -14.15
CA GLY A 151 -10.02 -16.49 -13.34
C GLY A 151 -9.13 -17.10 -12.24
N ARG A 152 -7.93 -16.57 -11.98
CA ARG A 152 -6.97 -17.13 -11.02
C ARG A 152 -6.57 -16.14 -9.94
N ILE A 153 -6.25 -16.69 -8.77
CA ILE A 153 -5.53 -16.00 -7.70
C ILE A 153 -4.10 -16.53 -7.71
N ALA A 154 -3.12 -15.63 -7.71
CA ALA A 154 -1.71 -16.00 -7.69
C ALA A 154 -0.94 -15.16 -6.67
N TYR A 155 0.03 -15.77 -6.00
CA TYR A 155 1.05 -15.09 -5.21
C TYR A 155 2.18 -14.63 -6.15
N TYR A 156 2.66 -13.40 -5.97
CA TYR A 156 3.81 -12.89 -6.69
C TYR A 156 5.09 -13.19 -5.92
N ASP A 157 5.94 -14.03 -6.50
CA ASP A 157 7.28 -14.33 -6.00
C ASP A 157 8.25 -13.23 -6.47
N ALA A 158 8.63 -12.37 -5.53
CA ALA A 158 9.52 -11.25 -5.78
C ALA A 158 10.95 -11.66 -6.10
N GLU A 159 11.41 -12.86 -5.73
CA GLU A 159 12.77 -13.34 -6.01
C GLU A 159 12.88 -13.88 -7.43
N THR A 160 11.91 -14.69 -7.86
CA THR A 160 11.95 -15.32 -9.19
C THR A 160 11.29 -14.48 -10.28
N HIS A 161 10.68 -13.33 -9.92
CA HIS A 161 9.78 -12.58 -10.79
C HIS A 161 8.66 -13.48 -11.36
N GLY A 162 8.09 -14.32 -10.50
CA GLY A 162 7.17 -15.39 -10.86
C GLY A 162 5.77 -15.21 -10.28
N LEU A 163 4.81 -15.95 -10.83
CA LEU A 163 3.48 -16.10 -10.25
C LEU A 163 3.29 -17.55 -9.82
N VAL A 164 2.92 -17.75 -8.56
CA VAL A 164 2.56 -19.05 -7.98
C VAL A 164 1.05 -19.13 -7.86
N THR A 165 0.42 -20.10 -8.51
CA THR A 165 -1.04 -20.28 -8.42
C THR A 165 -1.45 -20.58 -6.98
N VAL A 166 -2.36 -19.77 -6.45
CA VAL A 166 -3.01 -19.96 -5.14
C VAL A 166 -4.38 -20.62 -5.33
N SER A 167 -5.16 -20.15 -6.30
CA SER A 167 -6.45 -20.71 -6.68
C SER A 167 -6.67 -20.60 -8.19
N GLU A 168 -7.27 -21.63 -8.78
CA GLU A 168 -7.78 -21.59 -10.16
C GLU A 168 -9.24 -21.13 -10.24
N ASP A 169 -9.84 -20.82 -9.09
CA ASP A 169 -11.21 -20.35 -8.95
C ASP A 169 -11.20 -18.99 -8.25
N ALA A 170 -10.92 -17.94 -9.02
CA ALA A 170 -10.99 -16.56 -8.55
C ALA A 170 -12.42 -16.00 -8.71
N PRO A 171 -12.86 -15.12 -7.81
CA PRO A 171 -14.12 -14.41 -8.00
C PRO A 171 -14.07 -13.59 -9.29
N SER A 172 -15.21 -13.52 -9.99
CA SER A 172 -15.42 -12.55 -11.05
C SER A 172 -15.27 -11.12 -10.52
N TRP A 173 -15.10 -10.15 -11.41
CA TRP A 173 -15.06 -8.74 -11.00
C TRP A 173 -16.33 -8.32 -10.25
N THR A 174 -17.51 -8.82 -10.66
CA THR A 174 -18.78 -8.51 -10.00
C THR A 174 -18.78 -8.98 -8.54
N GLU A 175 -18.36 -10.21 -8.29
CA GLU A 175 -18.28 -10.78 -6.93
C GLU A 175 -17.19 -10.11 -6.10
N ALA A 176 -16.02 -9.85 -6.69
CA ALA A 176 -14.93 -9.17 -6.02
C ALA A 176 -15.31 -7.74 -5.61
N ARG A 177 -16.05 -7.03 -6.46
CA ARG A 177 -16.50 -5.65 -6.18
C ARG A 177 -17.41 -5.58 -4.95
N ASP A 178 -18.20 -6.61 -4.67
CA ASP A 178 -19.07 -6.63 -3.49
C ASP A 178 -18.28 -6.73 -2.16
N LEU A 179 -16.99 -7.11 -2.23
CA LEU A 179 -16.06 -7.13 -1.11
C LEU A 179 -15.20 -5.87 -1.01
N LEU A 180 -15.50 -4.85 -1.83
CA LEU A 180 -14.75 -3.60 -1.92
C LEU A 180 -15.71 -2.39 -1.80
N ASN A 181 -15.31 -1.37 -1.05
CA ASN A 181 -15.97 -0.07 -1.06
C ASN A 181 -15.25 0.87 -2.04
N VAL A 182 -15.49 0.68 -3.34
CA VAL A 182 -14.90 1.51 -4.40
C VAL A 182 -15.85 1.73 -5.57
N GLY A 183 -16.01 2.99 -5.99
CA GLY A 183 -16.75 3.36 -7.19
C GLY A 183 -15.88 3.23 -8.44
N ILE A 184 -16.15 2.23 -9.28
CA ILE A 184 -15.41 1.92 -10.51
C ILE A 184 -16.36 1.85 -11.70
N GLU A 185 -15.97 2.47 -12.80
CA GLU A 185 -16.61 2.34 -14.10
C GLU A 185 -15.87 1.31 -14.97
N GLY A 186 -16.61 0.41 -15.60
CA GLY A 186 -16.05 -0.68 -16.40
C GLY A 186 -15.44 -1.81 -15.56
N THR A 187 -14.51 -2.54 -16.17
CA THR A 187 -13.89 -3.74 -15.57
C THR A 187 -12.37 -3.60 -15.54
N PRO A 188 -11.74 -3.62 -14.36
CA PRO A 188 -10.29 -3.69 -14.24
C PRO A 188 -9.79 -5.07 -14.72
N GLY A 189 -8.55 -5.16 -15.19
CA GLY A 189 -7.97 -6.42 -15.63
C GLY A 189 -7.49 -7.29 -14.48
N MET A 190 -6.99 -6.69 -13.40
CA MET A 190 -6.60 -7.41 -12.18
C MET A 190 -6.70 -6.52 -10.93
N LEU A 191 -6.71 -7.16 -9.77
CA LEU A 191 -6.50 -6.57 -8.45
C LEU A 191 -5.21 -7.12 -7.85
N VAL A 192 -4.28 -6.24 -7.45
CA VAL A 192 -3.14 -6.61 -6.60
C VAL A 192 -3.50 -6.33 -5.15
N VAL A 193 -3.57 -7.35 -4.31
CA VAL A 193 -3.78 -7.22 -2.86
C VAL A 193 -2.43 -7.24 -2.17
N LEU A 194 -2.09 -6.16 -1.47
CA LEU A 194 -0.91 -6.08 -0.63
C LEU A 194 -1.28 -6.56 0.78
N VAL A 195 -0.61 -7.63 1.19
CA VAL A 195 -0.82 -8.30 2.47
C VAL A 195 0.44 -8.12 3.32
N ALA A 196 0.29 -7.67 4.55
CA ALA A 196 1.39 -7.59 5.50
C ALA A 196 1.45 -8.86 6.35
N PHE A 197 2.68 -9.27 6.66
CA PHE A 197 3.06 -10.28 7.65
C PHE A 197 3.81 -9.56 8.79
N PRO A 198 3.09 -8.84 9.68
CA PRO A 198 3.68 -7.87 10.59
C PRO A 198 4.63 -8.49 11.60
N GLU A 199 4.46 -9.77 11.92
CA GLU A 199 5.29 -10.54 12.85
C GLU A 199 6.79 -10.49 12.47
N ARG A 200 7.11 -10.42 11.16
CA ARG A 200 8.48 -10.27 10.65
C ARG A 200 9.16 -8.96 11.10
N ALA A 201 8.38 -7.93 11.44
CA ALA A 201 8.88 -6.67 11.98
C ALA A 201 8.62 -6.56 13.49
N VAL A 202 7.46 -7.01 13.98
CA VAL A 202 7.07 -6.95 15.39
C VAL A 202 8.01 -7.79 16.26
N ALA A 203 8.49 -8.94 15.78
CA ALA A 203 9.46 -9.77 16.50
C ALA A 203 10.75 -9.00 16.88
N LYS A 204 11.11 -7.97 16.11
CA LYS A 204 12.31 -7.13 16.37
C LYS A 204 11.99 -5.78 17.00
N TYR A 205 10.82 -5.21 16.69
CA TYR A 205 10.50 -3.81 16.99
C TYR A 205 9.27 -3.65 17.91
N GLY A 206 8.65 -4.73 18.38
CA GLY A 206 7.38 -4.71 19.12
C GLY A 206 6.28 -4.00 18.31
N ASP A 207 5.36 -3.31 19.00
CA ASP A 207 4.27 -2.55 18.37
C ASP A 207 4.76 -1.50 17.36
N ARG A 208 6.01 -1.01 17.51
CA ARG A 208 6.61 -0.10 16.51
C ARG A 208 6.77 -0.78 15.16
N GLY A 209 6.97 -2.10 15.15
CA GLY A 209 7.04 -2.93 13.95
C GLY A 209 5.76 -2.86 13.10
N GLY A 210 4.58 -2.82 13.73
CA GLY A 210 3.31 -2.65 13.03
C GLY A 210 3.23 -1.33 12.25
N ARG A 211 3.76 -0.23 12.82
CA ARG A 211 3.90 1.05 12.09
C ARG A 211 4.83 0.91 10.87
N PHE A 212 5.93 0.19 11.01
CA PHE A 212 6.86 -0.03 9.91
C PHE A 212 6.24 -0.88 8.80
N ALA A 213 5.41 -1.87 9.16
CA ALA A 213 4.66 -2.65 8.19
C ALA A 213 3.74 -1.78 7.31
N LEU A 214 2.98 -0.87 7.93
CA LEU A 214 2.11 0.06 7.19
C LEU A 214 2.90 1.00 6.26
N LEU A 215 4.05 1.51 6.71
CA LEU A 215 4.92 2.36 5.88
C LEU A 215 5.51 1.59 4.69
N GLU A 216 5.90 0.34 4.90
CA GLU A 216 6.41 -0.54 3.84
C GLU A 216 5.34 -0.81 2.77
N VAL A 217 4.12 -1.15 3.19
CA VAL A 217 2.99 -1.32 2.25
C VAL A 217 2.73 -0.04 1.48
N GLY A 218 2.78 1.13 2.13
CA GLY A 218 2.65 2.42 1.46
C GLY A 218 3.74 2.64 0.39
N ALA A 219 4.96 2.19 0.65
CA ALA A 219 6.06 2.27 -0.30
C ALA A 219 5.86 1.30 -1.49
N ALA A 220 5.44 0.06 -1.24
CA ALA A 220 5.10 -0.92 -2.28
C ALA A 220 3.92 -0.46 -3.16
N MET A 221 2.87 0.09 -2.53
CA MET A 221 1.72 0.68 -3.21
C MET A 221 2.11 1.85 -4.13
N GLN A 222 3.07 2.67 -3.71
CA GLN A 222 3.60 3.73 -4.55
C GLN A 222 4.42 3.19 -5.73
N GLN A 223 5.15 2.08 -5.58
CA GLN A 223 5.83 1.43 -6.71
C GLN A 223 4.84 0.97 -7.78
N LEU A 224 3.75 0.30 -7.39
CA LEU A 224 2.67 -0.06 -8.30
C LEU A 224 2.09 1.17 -9.02
N SER A 225 1.88 2.26 -8.27
CA SER A 225 1.36 3.52 -8.82
C SER A 225 2.27 4.16 -9.86
N LEU A 226 3.58 4.10 -9.65
CA LEU A 226 4.56 4.64 -10.60
C LEU A 226 4.70 3.74 -11.83
N ALA A 227 4.69 2.41 -11.66
CA ALA A 227 4.74 1.46 -12.77
C ALA A 227 3.53 1.60 -13.71
N VAL A 228 2.33 1.77 -13.15
CA VAL A 228 1.13 2.07 -13.94
C VAL A 228 1.26 3.42 -14.65
N ALA A 229 1.75 4.46 -13.98
CA ALA A 229 1.93 5.78 -14.57
C ALA A 229 2.98 5.84 -15.68
N GLU A 230 3.98 4.96 -15.63
CA GLU A 230 5.00 4.79 -16.68
C GLU A 230 4.38 4.28 -17.98
N ARG A 231 3.40 3.39 -17.89
CA ARG A 231 2.65 2.87 -19.04
C ARG A 231 1.41 3.71 -19.33
N ARG A 232 1.48 4.56 -20.35
CA ARG A 232 0.36 5.45 -20.76
C ARG A 232 -0.99 4.75 -21.01
N ALA A 233 -0.97 3.48 -21.41
CA ALA A 233 -2.16 2.70 -21.67
C ALA A 233 -2.76 2.06 -20.43
N LEU A 234 -2.07 2.10 -19.28
CA LEU A 234 -2.55 1.53 -18.02
C LEU A 234 -3.20 2.61 -17.16
N LYS A 235 -4.17 2.15 -16.39
CA LYS A 235 -4.93 2.89 -15.39
C LYS A 235 -4.85 2.13 -14.08
N GLY A 236 -4.88 2.86 -12.97
CA GLY A 236 -4.81 2.23 -11.67
C GLY A 236 -5.41 3.09 -10.56
N VAL A 237 -5.90 2.41 -9.54
CA VAL A 237 -6.46 3.05 -8.35
C VAL A 237 -6.27 2.16 -7.13
N ILE A 238 -5.90 2.81 -6.03
CA ILE A 238 -5.77 2.21 -4.71
C ILE A 238 -7.17 1.99 -4.14
N VAL A 239 -7.39 0.85 -3.49
CA VAL A 239 -8.63 0.46 -2.83
C VAL A 239 -8.34 0.20 -1.34
N GLY A 240 -8.72 1.14 -0.49
CA GLY A 240 -8.58 1.02 0.97
C GLY A 240 -9.80 0.43 1.67
N GLY A 241 -10.98 0.46 1.04
CA GLY A 241 -12.18 -0.17 1.59
C GLY A 241 -12.27 -1.62 1.12
N MET A 242 -11.75 -2.56 1.91
CA MET A 242 -11.76 -3.99 1.59
C MET A 242 -12.29 -4.78 2.78
N MET A 243 -13.10 -5.81 2.55
CA MET A 243 -13.52 -6.70 3.65
C MET A 243 -12.39 -7.67 4.04
N ASP A 244 -11.58 -7.31 5.04
CA ASP A 244 -10.33 -7.97 5.43
C ASP A 244 -10.44 -9.49 5.51
N ARG A 245 -11.36 -9.99 6.35
CA ARG A 245 -11.51 -11.43 6.60
C ARG A 245 -12.01 -12.20 5.38
N ALA A 246 -12.79 -11.57 4.51
CA ALA A 246 -13.24 -12.18 3.26
C ALA A 246 -12.08 -12.32 2.27
N TRP A 247 -11.25 -11.28 2.15
CA TRP A 247 -10.05 -11.31 1.32
C TRP A 247 -9.01 -12.30 1.84
N LEU A 248 -8.75 -12.36 3.14
CA LEU A 248 -7.86 -13.39 3.72
C LEU A 248 -8.32 -14.81 3.38
N ARG A 249 -9.63 -15.10 3.41
CA ARG A 249 -10.17 -16.40 2.99
C ARG A 249 -9.92 -16.68 1.51
N LEU A 250 -10.22 -15.71 0.63
CA LEU A 250 -9.99 -15.86 -0.81
C LEU A 250 -8.52 -16.10 -1.16
N LEU A 251 -7.61 -15.46 -0.41
CA LEU A 251 -6.17 -15.61 -0.60
C LEU A 251 -5.58 -16.88 0.04
N GLY A 252 -6.40 -17.71 0.70
CA GLY A 252 -5.92 -18.91 1.39
C GLY A 252 -5.14 -18.62 2.67
N LEU A 253 -5.31 -17.43 3.25
CA LEU A 253 -4.60 -16.94 4.43
C LEU A 253 -5.47 -16.90 5.69
N ALA A 254 -6.66 -17.49 5.65
CA ALA A 254 -7.53 -17.58 6.82
C ALA A 254 -6.87 -18.36 7.96
N GLY A 255 -6.85 -17.77 9.16
CA GLY A 255 -6.21 -18.37 10.34
C GLY A 255 -4.70 -18.15 10.44
N THR A 256 -4.12 -17.34 9.54
CA THR A 256 -2.75 -16.83 9.69
C THR A 256 -2.75 -15.45 10.35
N ASP A 257 -1.58 -14.96 10.75
CA ASP A 257 -1.38 -13.59 11.27
C ASP A 257 -1.32 -12.53 10.17
N ALA A 258 -1.57 -12.93 8.91
CA ALA A 258 -1.54 -12.04 7.76
C ALA A 258 -2.64 -10.97 7.85
N ARG A 259 -2.33 -9.77 7.37
CA ARG A 259 -3.18 -8.59 7.43
C ARG A 259 -3.38 -8.03 6.02
N VAL A 260 -4.63 -7.99 5.53
CA VAL A 260 -4.95 -7.36 4.22
C VAL A 260 -4.90 -5.85 4.40
N VAL A 261 -3.95 -5.17 3.77
CA VAL A 261 -3.75 -3.74 4.03
C VAL A 261 -4.41 -2.87 2.98
N VAL A 262 -4.20 -3.19 1.70
CA VAL A 262 -4.73 -2.38 0.60
C VAL A 262 -4.80 -3.17 -0.70
N GLY A 263 -5.75 -2.82 -1.54
CA GLY A 263 -5.87 -3.30 -2.91
C GLY A 263 -5.35 -2.27 -3.91
N TYR A 264 -4.92 -2.73 -5.07
CA TYR A 264 -4.53 -1.88 -6.19
C TYR A 264 -5.14 -2.45 -7.48
N LEU A 265 -6.18 -1.80 -7.99
CA LEU A 265 -6.81 -2.17 -9.25
C LEU A 265 -5.95 -1.70 -10.42
N VAL A 266 -5.79 -2.56 -11.43
CA VAL A 266 -5.04 -2.27 -12.65
C VAL A 266 -5.88 -2.63 -13.86
N GLY A 267 -5.88 -1.77 -14.88
CA GLY A 267 -6.59 -1.99 -16.14
C GLY A 267 -6.09 -1.03 -17.22
N ARG A 268 -6.86 -0.89 -18.31
CA ARG A 268 -6.55 -0.03 -19.46
C ARG A 268 -7.58 1.07 -19.65
#